data_AF-A0A9E5SYQ0-F1
#
_entry.id   AF-A0A9E5SYQ0-F1
#
_cell.length_a   1.000
_cell.length_b   1.000
_cell.length_c   1.000
_cell.angle_alpha   90.00
_cell.angle_beta   90.00
_cell.angle_gamma   90.00
#
_symmetry.space_group_name_H-M   'P 1'
#
loop_
_entity.id
_entity.type
_entity.pdbx_description
1 polymer ?
#
loop_
_entity_poly.entity_id
_entity_poly.type
_entity_poly.pdbx_seq_one_letter_code
_entity_poly.pdbx_strand_id
1 'polypeptide(L)'
;MYCYHCGKKINEKKIEATDSTYKKVKDFAIDENTEISYICPRCGHLMTHGTSHEKIKSLSRASHAELQRGRNHYARGMANNILGLILLTTSIIFLLLSKKADNQFEITINVPEFWVFVGLAIASVILLGFGVTHTILGLQKKVMYEGVLKDIKNETFVQ
;
A
#
# COMPACT_ATOMS: atom_id res chain seq x y z
N MET A 1 -8.54 -8.44 13.96
CA MET A 1 -7.28 -8.74 14.68
C MET A 1 -6.06 -8.26 13.89
N TYR A 2 -4.92 -7.98 14.55
CA TYR A 2 -3.63 -7.70 13.90
C TYR A 2 -2.63 -8.80 14.21
N CYS A 3 -1.69 -9.06 13.29
CA CYS A 3 -0.62 -10.01 13.56
C CYS A 3 0.50 -9.42 14.40
N TYR A 4 0.73 -9.98 15.60
CA TYR A 4 1.77 -9.54 16.53
C TYR A 4 3.20 -9.69 15.99
N HIS A 5 3.40 -10.55 14.99
CA HIS A 5 4.71 -10.77 14.37
C HIS A 5 4.96 -9.89 13.13
N CYS A 6 3.96 -9.73 12.25
CA CYS A 6 4.15 -9.04 10.96
C CYS A 6 3.30 -7.78 10.77
N GLY A 7 2.50 -7.38 11.76
CA GLY A 7 1.63 -6.20 11.73
C GLY A 7 0.42 -6.30 10.80
N LYS A 8 0.32 -7.33 9.95
CA LYS A 8 -0.77 -7.44 8.96
C LYS A 8 -2.13 -7.41 9.65
N LYS A 9 -3.02 -6.52 9.20
CA LYS A 9 -4.45 -6.53 9.56
C LYS A 9 -5.08 -7.79 9.00
N ILE A 10 -5.74 -8.53 9.88
CA ILE A 10 -6.46 -9.74 9.54
C ILE A 10 -7.95 -9.47 9.70
N ASN A 11 -8.70 -9.79 8.64
CA ASN A 11 -10.15 -9.78 8.66
C ASN A 11 -10.62 -11.18 9.03
N GLU A 12 -11.05 -11.37 10.28
CA GLU A 12 -11.54 -12.65 10.81
C GLU A 12 -12.64 -13.24 9.94
N LYS A 13 -13.61 -12.41 9.51
CA LYS A 13 -14.71 -12.82 8.62
C LYS A 13 -14.25 -13.42 7.29
N LYS A 14 -13.08 -13.01 6.77
CA LYS A 14 -12.51 -13.60 5.54
C LYS A 14 -11.82 -14.94 5.82
N ILE A 15 -11.25 -15.13 7.01
CA ILE A 15 -10.60 -16.40 7.38
C ILE A 15 -11.66 -17.45 7.70
N GLU A 16 -12.70 -17.09 8.45
CA GLU A 16 -13.83 -17.97 8.76
C GLU A 16 -14.56 -18.43 7.48
N ALA A 17 -14.71 -17.54 6.49
CA ALA A 17 -15.35 -17.84 5.21
C ALA A 17 -14.50 -18.69 4.24
N THR A 18 -13.18 -18.81 4.44
CA THR A 18 -12.30 -19.61 3.54
C THR A 18 -12.13 -21.07 4.03
N ASP A 19 -12.96 -21.50 4.98
CA ASP A 19 -13.15 -22.88 5.40
C ASP A 19 -11.95 -23.55 6.12
N SER A 20 -12.15 -23.76 7.43
CA SER A 20 -11.72 -24.94 8.19
C SER A 20 -10.26 -25.09 8.67
N THR A 21 -9.75 -24.19 9.50
CA THR A 21 -8.80 -24.64 10.56
C THR A 21 -9.49 -25.58 11.57
N TYR A 22 -10.82 -25.66 11.54
CA TYR A 22 -11.64 -26.57 12.35
C TYR A 22 -11.64 -28.04 11.87
N LYS A 23 -11.12 -28.37 10.68
CA LYS A 23 -11.18 -29.76 10.17
C LYS A 23 -10.15 -30.72 10.79
N LYS A 24 -9.22 -30.25 11.63
CA LYS A 24 -8.23 -31.11 12.32
C LYS A 24 -8.52 -31.42 13.78
N VAL A 25 -9.60 -30.89 14.37
CA VAL A 25 -9.97 -31.17 15.75
C VAL A 25 -11.40 -31.71 15.76
N LYS A 26 -11.59 -32.95 15.30
CA LYS A 26 -12.92 -33.60 15.28
C LYS A 26 -13.27 -34.37 16.56
N ASP A 27 -12.37 -34.46 17.54
CA ASP A 27 -12.58 -35.31 18.72
C ASP A 27 -12.48 -34.60 20.08
N PHE A 28 -12.50 -33.26 20.13
CA PHE A 28 -12.58 -32.54 21.41
C PHE A 28 -13.84 -31.67 21.47
N ALA A 29 -14.64 -31.91 22.51
CA ALA A 29 -15.73 -31.04 22.89
C ALA A 29 -15.19 -29.61 23.01
N ILE A 30 -15.72 -28.69 22.20
CA ILE A 30 -15.37 -27.28 22.25
C ILE A 30 -16.01 -26.73 23.52
N ASP A 31 -15.20 -26.62 24.58
CA ASP A 31 -15.59 -25.94 25.80
C ASP A 31 -15.57 -24.42 25.55
N GLU A 32 -16.34 -23.64 26.31
CA GLU A 32 -16.42 -22.17 26.18
C GLU A 32 -15.05 -21.46 26.38
N ASN A 33 -14.05 -22.20 26.88
CA ASN A 33 -12.67 -21.78 27.12
C ASN A 33 -11.68 -22.09 25.99
N THR A 34 -12.12 -22.60 24.83
CA THR A 34 -11.20 -22.98 23.76
C THR A 34 -10.68 -21.75 23.00
N GLU A 35 -9.46 -21.29 23.30
CA GLU A 35 -8.82 -20.16 22.61
C GLU A 35 -8.71 -20.41 21.09
N ILE A 36 -9.50 -19.67 20.30
CA ILE A 36 -9.45 -19.75 18.84
C ILE A 36 -8.07 -19.24 18.38
N SER A 37 -7.28 -20.13 17.77
CA SER A 37 -5.96 -19.83 17.26
C SER A 37 -5.97 -19.68 15.74
N TYR A 38 -5.43 -18.55 15.26
CA TYR A 38 -5.39 -18.21 13.84
C TYR A 38 -3.95 -18.26 13.32
N ILE A 39 -3.75 -18.78 12.11
CA ILE A 39 -2.45 -18.74 11.43
C ILE A 39 -2.41 -17.52 10.52
N CYS A 40 -1.40 -16.66 10.67
CA CYS A 40 -1.27 -15.49 9.83
C CYS A 40 -0.96 -15.87 8.37
N PRO A 41 -1.76 -15.44 7.37
CA PRO A 41 -1.55 -15.81 5.97
C PRO A 41 -0.32 -15.15 5.32
N ARG A 42 0.42 -14.31 6.06
CA ARG A 42 1.65 -13.66 5.56
C ARG A 42 2.91 -14.28 6.13
N CYS A 43 2.91 -14.67 7.40
CA CYS A 43 4.11 -15.15 8.09
C CYS A 43 3.98 -16.54 8.70
N GLY A 44 2.81 -17.20 8.59
CA GLY A 44 2.58 -18.54 9.14
C GLY A 44 2.58 -18.61 10.67
N HIS A 45 2.67 -17.48 11.37
CA HIS A 45 2.71 -17.45 12.83
C HIS A 45 1.32 -17.69 13.43
N LEU A 46 1.23 -18.57 14.42
CA LEU A 46 0.02 -18.83 15.19
C LEU A 46 -0.29 -17.66 16.13
N MET A 47 -1.56 -17.29 16.22
CA MET A 47 -2.05 -16.16 16.98
C MET A 47 -3.17 -16.63 17.86
N THR A 48 -3.04 -16.45 19.17
CA THR A 48 -4.08 -16.83 20.14
C THR A 48 -4.86 -15.59 20.60
N HIS A 49 -6.12 -15.80 20.99
CA HIS A 49 -6.95 -14.78 21.64
C HIS A 49 -6.42 -14.58 23.08
N GLY A 50 -5.48 -13.65 23.23
CA GLY A 50 -4.83 -13.34 24.51
C GLY A 50 -3.57 -12.51 24.32
N THR A 51 -3.63 -11.24 24.71
CA THR A 51 -2.60 -10.22 24.50
C THR A 51 -1.68 -10.11 25.72
N SER A 52 -0.65 -10.96 25.79
CA SER A 52 0.44 -10.71 26.73
C SER A 52 1.18 -9.40 26.38
N HIS A 53 1.72 -8.70 27.38
CA HIS A 53 2.51 -7.48 27.19
C HIS A 53 3.66 -7.67 26.17
N GLU A 54 4.23 -8.87 26.10
CA GLU A 54 5.28 -9.20 25.15
C GLU A 54 4.79 -9.22 23.69
N LYS A 55 3.58 -9.76 23.43
CA LYS A 55 2.93 -9.73 22.11
C LYS A 55 2.55 -8.31 21.70
N ILE A 56 2.13 -7.46 22.63
CA ILE A 56 1.84 -6.04 22.35
C ILE A 56 3.14 -5.30 21.95
N LYS A 57 4.24 -5.57 22.66
CA LYS A 57 5.56 -5.01 22.33
C LYS A 57 6.05 -5.46 20.95
N SER A 58 5.85 -6.74 20.59
CA SER A 58 6.20 -7.23 19.25
C SER A 58 5.33 -6.60 18.17
N LEU A 59 4.02 -6.41 18.41
CA LEU A 59 3.10 -5.74 17.48
C LEU A 59 3.46 -4.28 17.26
N SER A 60 3.86 -3.56 18.32
CA SER A 60 4.33 -2.18 18.22
C SER A 60 5.55 -2.08 17.30
N ARG A 61 6.56 -2.95 17.50
CA ARG A 61 7.75 -3.02 16.62
C ARG A 61 7.37 -3.33 15.17
N ALA A 62 6.50 -4.31 14.96
CA ALA A 62 6.04 -4.67 13.61
C ALA A 62 5.26 -3.53 12.93
N SER A 63 4.45 -2.79 13.69
CA SER A 63 3.69 -1.65 13.21
C SER A 63 4.60 -0.48 12.82
N HIS A 64 5.66 -0.20 13.58
CA HIS A 64 6.68 0.78 13.20
C HIS A 64 7.41 0.39 11.91
N ALA A 65 7.76 -0.89 11.74
CA ALA A 65 8.40 -1.37 10.51
C ALA A 65 7.48 -1.22 9.28
N GLU A 66 6.19 -1.52 9.42
CA GLU A 66 5.20 -1.32 8.36
C GLU A 66 4.92 0.16 8.09
N LEU A 67 4.96 1.03 9.12
CA LEU A 67 4.88 2.46 8.94
C LEU A 67 6.04 2.99 8.11
N GLN A 68 7.26 2.54 8.39
CA GLN A 68 8.44 2.93 7.62
C GLN A 68 8.37 2.43 6.17
N ARG A 69 7.89 1.20 5.95
CA ARG A 69 7.59 0.69 4.59
C ARG A 69 6.54 1.55 3.89
N GLY A 70 5.49 1.98 4.60
CA GLY A 70 4.47 2.90 4.10
C GLY A 70 5.05 4.26 3.69
N ARG A 71 5.92 4.85 4.52
CA ARG A 71 6.64 6.09 4.21
C ARG A 71 7.53 5.95 2.98
N ASN A 72 8.23 4.83 2.84
CA ASN A 72 9.06 4.56 1.65
C ASN A 72 8.23 4.46 0.37
N HIS A 73 7.07 3.78 0.41
CA HIS A 73 6.15 3.74 -0.74
C HIS A 73 5.61 5.13 -1.08
N TYR A 74 5.24 5.92 -0.08
CA TYR A 74 4.79 7.30 -0.27
C TYR A 74 5.88 8.18 -0.90
N ALA A 75 7.11 8.13 -0.39
CA ALA A 75 8.24 8.88 -0.94
C ALA A 75 8.52 8.50 -2.40
N ARG A 76 8.50 7.20 -2.71
CA ARG A 76 8.66 6.71 -4.09
C ARG A 76 7.52 7.19 -5.00
N GLY A 77 6.28 7.15 -4.51
CA GLY A 77 5.12 7.66 -5.22
C GLY A 77 5.23 9.14 -5.55
N MET A 78 5.63 9.96 -4.56
CA MET A 78 5.84 11.38 -4.73
C MET A 78 6.98 11.71 -5.71
N ALA A 79 8.10 10.99 -5.63
CA ALA A 79 9.21 11.18 -6.57
C ALA A 79 8.77 10.92 -8.03
N ASN A 80 8.03 9.83 -8.26
CA ASN A 80 7.52 9.50 -9.59
C ASN A 80 6.49 10.52 -10.09
N ASN A 81 5.64 11.05 -9.19
CA ASN A 81 4.69 12.10 -9.56
C ASN A 81 5.40 13.39 -9.99
N ILE A 82 6.44 13.81 -9.27
CA ILE A 82 7.22 15.01 -9.60
C ILE A 82 7.92 14.84 -10.94
N LEU A 83 8.60 13.70 -11.15
CA LEU A 83 9.26 13.40 -12.42
C LEU A 83 8.26 13.32 -13.58
N GLY A 84 7.10 12.67 -13.36
CA GLY A 84 6.02 12.61 -14.33
C GLY A 84 5.49 14.00 -14.70
N LEU A 85 5.33 14.90 -13.72
CA LEU A 85 4.89 16.27 -13.96
C LEU A 85 5.90 17.06 -14.81
N ILE A 86 7.20 16.94 -14.52
CA ILE A 86 8.26 17.59 -15.30
C ILE A 86 8.28 17.07 -16.75
N LEU A 87 8.08 15.77 -16.94
CA LEU A 87 8.00 15.19 -18.29
C LEU A 87 6.74 15.64 -19.03
N LEU A 88 5.62 15.80 -18.33
CA LEU A 88 4.39 16.31 -18.92
C LEU A 88 4.54 17.77 -19.36
N THR A 89 5.14 18.64 -18.54
CA THR A 89 5.35 20.04 -18.91
C THR A 89 6.32 20.18 -20.08
N THR A 90 7.42 19.42 -20.09
CA THR A 90 8.36 19.40 -21.22
C THR A 90 7.71 18.84 -22.49
N SER A 91 6.90 17.79 -22.38
CA SER A 91 6.08 17.27 -23.50
C SER A 91 5.20 18.38 -24.11
N ILE A 92 4.48 19.15 -23.30
CA ILE A 92 3.64 20.26 -23.79
C ILE A 92 4.47 21.33 -24.52
N ILE A 93 5.68 21.62 -24.06
CA ILE A 93 6.59 22.56 -24.75
C ILE A 93 6.93 22.04 -26.16
N PHE A 94 7.24 20.74 -26.30
CA PHE A 94 7.49 20.13 -27.61
C PHE A 94 6.25 20.13 -28.52
N LEU A 95 5.06 19.97 -27.95
CA LEU A 95 3.81 20.13 -28.70
C LEU A 95 3.66 21.55 -29.25
N LEU A 96 3.98 22.57 -28.45
CA LEU A 96 3.94 23.96 -28.90
C LEU A 96 4.99 24.25 -29.99
N LEU A 97 6.19 23.64 -29.88
CA LEU A 97 7.25 23.75 -30.89
C LEU A 97 6.91 23.04 -32.21
N SER A 98 6.01 22.05 -32.18
CA SER A 98 5.51 21.38 -33.40
C SER A 98 4.61 22.26 -34.26
N LYS A 99 4.16 23.42 -33.75
CA LYS A 99 3.40 24.41 -34.51
C LYS A 99 4.36 25.23 -35.39
N LYS A 100 4.20 25.14 -36.70
CA LYS A 100 5.08 25.83 -37.66
C LYS A 100 4.34 27.00 -38.31
N ALA A 101 5.04 28.12 -38.48
CA ALA A 101 4.49 29.33 -39.11
C ALA A 101 4.08 29.08 -40.57
N ASP A 102 4.84 28.24 -41.29
CA ASP A 102 4.59 27.89 -42.70
C ASP A 102 3.24 27.20 -42.92
N ASN A 103 2.70 26.55 -41.89
CA ASN A 103 1.39 25.88 -41.92
C ASN A 103 0.35 26.63 -41.07
N GLN A 104 0.32 27.96 -41.10
CA GLN A 104 -0.66 28.78 -40.35
C GLN A 104 -0.68 28.50 -38.82
N PHE A 105 0.45 28.08 -38.24
CA PHE A 105 0.55 27.65 -36.83
C PHE A 105 -0.24 26.38 -36.47
N GLU A 106 -0.60 25.57 -37.47
CA GLU A 106 -1.16 24.24 -37.25
C GLU A 106 -0.10 23.24 -36.75
N ILE A 107 -0.59 22.22 -36.04
CA ILE A 107 0.25 21.13 -35.52
C ILE A 107 0.76 20.30 -36.70
N THR A 108 2.08 20.27 -36.90
CA THR A 108 2.69 19.50 -37.98
C THR A 108 3.23 18.18 -37.44
N ILE A 109 2.67 17.06 -37.90
CA ILE A 109 3.02 15.70 -37.41
C ILE A 109 4.31 15.12 -38.02
N ASN A 110 4.79 15.70 -39.13
CA ASN A 110 5.96 15.22 -39.86
C ASN A 110 7.29 15.73 -39.30
N VAL A 111 7.28 16.47 -38.18
CA VAL A 111 8.46 17.11 -37.59
C VAL A 111 8.89 16.33 -36.33
N PRO A 112 10.18 16.15 -36.03
CA PRO A 112 10.64 15.37 -34.88
C PRO A 112 10.07 15.81 -33.53
N GLU A 113 9.80 17.11 -33.36
CA GLU A 113 9.25 17.72 -32.14
C GLU A 113 7.91 17.08 -31.75
N PHE A 114 7.07 16.73 -32.73
CA PHE A 114 5.79 16.07 -32.48
C PHE A 114 5.98 14.65 -31.92
N TRP A 115 6.94 13.89 -32.45
CA TRP A 115 7.23 12.54 -31.98
C TRP A 115 7.91 12.52 -30.61
N VAL A 116 8.74 13.53 -30.31
CA VAL A 116 9.29 13.76 -28.97
C VAL A 116 8.17 14.07 -27.97
N PHE A 117 7.20 14.92 -28.34
CA PHE A 117 5.99 15.14 -27.53
C PHE A 117 5.28 13.83 -27.20
N VAL A 118 4.98 13.00 -28.21
CA VAL A 118 4.27 11.73 -28.04
C VAL A 118 5.02 10.80 -27.08
N GLY A 119 6.33 10.61 -27.29
CA GLY A 119 7.14 9.75 -26.43
C GLY A 119 7.17 10.23 -24.97
N LEU A 120 7.38 11.53 -24.75
CA LEU A 120 7.39 12.11 -23.41
C LEU A 120 6.01 12.06 -22.74
N ALA A 121 4.94 12.27 -23.49
CA ALA A 121 3.57 12.20 -22.98
C ALA A 121 3.22 10.78 -22.48
N ILE A 122 3.58 9.76 -23.25
CA ILE A 122 3.35 8.36 -22.86
C ILE A 122 4.15 8.04 -21.59
N ALA A 123 5.43 8.40 -21.55
CA ALA A 123 6.28 8.17 -20.38
C ALA A 123 5.75 8.92 -19.14
N SER A 124 5.28 10.17 -19.29
CA SER A 124 4.74 10.95 -18.18
C SER A 124 3.46 10.32 -17.60
N VAL A 125 2.56 9.84 -18.46
CA VAL A 125 1.31 9.20 -18.01
C VAL A 125 1.60 7.94 -17.20
N ILE A 126 2.54 7.10 -17.65
CA ILE A 126 2.94 5.88 -16.93
C ILE A 126 3.53 6.24 -15.56
N LEU A 127 4.43 7.21 -15.49
CA LEU A 127 5.07 7.64 -14.25
C LEU A 127 4.07 8.25 -13.26
N LEU A 128 3.15 9.09 -13.73
CA LEU A 128 2.08 9.67 -12.91
C LEU A 128 1.15 8.58 -12.37
N GLY A 129 0.72 7.64 -13.22
CA GLY A 129 -0.13 6.51 -12.77
C GLY A 129 0.56 5.66 -11.70
N PHE A 130 1.83 5.32 -11.92
CA PHE A 130 2.63 4.57 -10.94
C PHE A 130 2.91 5.38 -9.66
N GLY A 131 3.11 6.69 -9.79
CA GLY A 131 3.29 7.59 -8.66
C GLY A 131 2.05 7.70 -7.78
N VAL A 132 0.87 7.89 -8.38
CA VAL A 132 -0.43 7.97 -7.66
C VAL A 132 -0.71 6.66 -6.92
N THR A 133 -0.57 5.51 -7.57
CA THR A 133 -0.82 4.20 -6.94
C THR A 133 0.07 3.98 -5.72
N HIS A 134 1.37 4.25 -5.83
CA HIS A 134 2.29 4.13 -4.69
C HIS A 134 2.01 5.15 -3.57
N THR A 135 1.60 6.36 -3.93
CA THR A 135 1.24 7.41 -2.96
C THR A 135 0.03 6.99 -2.13
N ILE A 136 -1.03 6.50 -2.79
CA ILE A 136 -2.26 6.01 -2.14
C ILE A 136 -1.94 4.82 -1.23
N LEU A 137 -1.19 3.83 -1.72
CA LEU A 137 -0.81 2.66 -0.92
C LEU A 137 0.03 3.05 0.30
N GLY A 138 0.95 4.00 0.14
CA GLY A 138 1.75 4.54 1.24
C GLY A 138 0.90 5.26 2.28
N LEU A 139 -0.05 6.09 1.84
CA LEU A 139 -0.94 6.86 2.72
C LEU A 139 -1.89 5.95 3.50
N GLN A 140 -2.50 4.97 2.83
CA GLN A 140 -3.36 3.97 3.48
C GLN A 140 -2.61 3.20 4.56
N LYS A 141 -1.38 2.73 4.25
CA LYS A 141 -0.54 2.06 5.26
C LYS A 141 -0.22 3.00 6.42
N LYS A 142 0.16 4.25 6.13
CA LYS A 142 0.48 5.24 7.16
C LYS A 142 -0.70 5.43 8.14
N VAL A 143 -1.88 5.74 7.62
CA VAL A 143 -3.09 5.97 8.42
C VAL A 143 -3.45 4.73 9.25
N MET A 144 -3.37 3.54 8.64
CA MET A 144 -3.70 2.30 9.34
C MET A 144 -2.77 2.03 10.52
N TYR A 145 -1.45 2.11 10.32
CA TYR A 145 -0.48 1.78 11.37
C TYR A 145 -0.30 2.88 12.40
N GLU A 146 -0.54 4.15 12.06
CA GLU A 146 -0.66 5.23 13.06
C GLU A 146 -1.86 5.01 13.99
N GLY A 147 -2.99 4.55 13.45
CA GLY A 147 -4.15 4.13 14.25
C GLY A 147 -3.79 2.99 15.22
N VAL A 148 -3.16 1.92 14.72
CA VAL A 148 -2.73 0.78 15.55
C VAL A 148 -1.80 1.20 16.68
N LEU A 149 -0.83 2.07 16.40
CA LEU A 149 0.11 2.56 17.42
C LEU A 149 -0.60 3.43 18.47
N LYS A 150 -1.60 4.22 18.07
CA LYS A 150 -2.44 5.00 18.99
C LYS A 150 -3.26 4.09 19.89
N ASP A 151 -3.87 3.05 19.33
CA ASP A 151 -4.67 2.08 20.07
C ASP A 151 -3.81 1.27 21.06
N ILE A 152 -2.57 0.91 20.68
CA ILE A 152 -1.59 0.30 21.59
C ILE A 152 -1.22 1.23 22.75
N LYS A 153 -0.99 2.51 22.48
CA LYS A 153 -0.63 3.51 23.50
C LYS A 153 -1.78 3.78 24.49
N ASN A 154 -3.02 3.65 24.03
CA ASN A 154 -4.21 3.82 24.85
C ASN A 154 -4.61 2.56 25.65
N GLU A 155 -3.74 1.54 25.69
CA GLU A 155 -3.98 0.25 26.37
C GLU A 155 -5.26 -0.48 25.92
N THR A 156 -5.86 -0.11 24.79
CA THR A 156 -7.11 -0.70 24.29
C THR A 156 -7.00 -2.20 23.94
N PHE A 157 -5.77 -2.72 23.89
CA PHE A 157 -5.46 -4.14 23.70
C PHE A 157 -5.17 -4.90 25.00
N VAL A 158 -5.10 -4.22 26.14
CA VAL A 158 -4.98 -4.82 27.47
C VAL A 158 -6.41 -4.91 28.02
N GLN A 159 -7.04 -6.07 27.85
CA GLN A 159 -8.27 -6.45 28.55
C GLN A 159 -7.98 -7.73 29.33
#